data_AF-E1ZUN9-F1
#
_entry.id   AF-E1ZUN9-F1
#
_cell.length_a   1.000
_cell.length_b   1.000
_cell.length_c   1.000
_cell.angle_alpha   90.00
_cell.angle_beta   90.00
_cell.angle_gamma   90.00
#
_symmetry.space_group_name_H-M   'P 1'
#
loop_
_entity.id
_entity.type
_entity.pdbx_description
1 polymer ?
#
loop_
_entity_poly.entity_id
_entity_poly.type
_entity_poly.pdbx_seq_one_letter_code
_entity_poly.pdbx_strand_id
1 'polypeptide(L)' 'MREAQRQFFKLPLEKKMTLLATKDPNNRGYSPAHEQALDPSGKPDTKEGYYIGREVPAGSLPG' A
#
# COMPACT_ATOMS: atom_id res chain seq x y z
N MET A 1 -10.58 12.85 -2.53
CA MET A 1 -9.57 11.79 -2.78
C MET A 1 -8.24 12.33 -3.30
N ARG A 2 -8.20 13.12 -4.38
CA ARG A 2 -6.93 13.58 -5.00
C ARG A 2 -6.01 14.37 -4.04
N GLU A 3 -6.56 15.28 -3.25
CA GLU A 3 -5.76 16.07 -2.30
C GLU A 3 -5.14 15.20 -1.19
N ALA A 4 -5.92 14.30 -0.59
CA ALA A 4 -5.42 13.37 0.41
C ALA A 4 -4.29 12.47 -0.13
N GLN A 5 -4.42 11.98 -1.38
CA GLN A 5 -3.34 11.23 -2.03
C GLN A 5 -2.08 12.09 -2.21
N ARG A 6 -2.22 13.33 -2.72
CA ARG A 6 -1.06 14.23 -2.89
C ARG A 6 -0.37 14.51 -1.56
N GLN A 7 -1.13 14.72 -0.48
CA GLN A 7 -0.57 14.96 0.85
C GLN A 7 0.16 13.72 1.37
N PHE A 8 -0.43 12.53 1.24
CA PHE A 8 0.17 11.28 1.68
C PHE A 8 1.47 10.97 0.93
N PHE A 9 1.45 11.01 -0.40
CA PHE A 9 2.63 10.62 -1.20
C PHE A 9 3.78 11.63 -1.11
N LYS A 10 3.52 12.87 -0.66
CA LYS A 10 4.54 13.88 -0.30
C LYS A 10 5.25 13.60 1.03
N LEU A 11 4.78 12.66 1.85
CA LEU A 11 5.46 12.31 3.10
C LEU A 11 6.85 11.70 2.81
N PRO A 12 7.83 11.86 3.72
CA PRO A 12 9.09 11.15 3.66
C PRO A 12 8.88 9.64 3.54
N LEU A 13 9.77 8.97 2.81
CA LEU A 13 9.66 7.53 2.54
C LEU A 13 9.58 6.74 3.86
N GLU A 14 10.37 7.10 4.86
CA GLU A 14 10.44 6.44 6.15
C GLU A 14 9.08 6.43 6.84
N LYS A 15 8.30 7.51 6.71
CA LYS A 15 6.94 7.59 7.25
C LYS A 15 6.00 6.66 6.50
N LYS A 16 6.06 6.63 5.16
CA LYS A 16 5.23 5.75 4.33
C LYS A 16 5.53 4.26 4.61
N MET A 17 6.79 3.91 4.81
CA MET A 17 7.25 2.55 5.13
C MET A 17 6.78 2.02 6.49
N THR A 18 6.29 2.87 7.40
CA THR A 18 5.65 2.41 8.64
C THR A 18 4.29 1.74 8.40
N LEU A 19 3.68 1.98 7.24
CA LEU A 19 2.33 1.53 6.87
C LEU A 19 2.34 0.44 5.79
N LEU A 20 3.42 -0.35 5.68
CA LEU A 20 3.55 -1.37 4.63
C LEU A 20 2.38 -2.33 4.60
N ALA A 21 1.81 -2.54 3.40
CA ALA A 21 0.71 -3.48 3.20
C ALA A 21 1.08 -4.92 3.56
N THR A 22 2.34 -5.31 3.35
CA THR A 22 2.86 -6.64 3.72
C THR A 22 2.92 -6.90 5.23
N LYS A 23 2.78 -5.87 6.07
CA LYS A 23 2.71 -5.99 7.53
C LYS A 23 1.27 -6.04 8.05
N ASP A 24 0.30 -5.74 7.21
CA ASP A 24 -1.11 -5.80 7.55
C ASP A 24 -1.68 -7.17 7.15
N PRO A 25 -2.42 -7.86 8.04
CA PRO A 25 -2.94 -9.21 7.76
C PRO A 25 -3.92 -9.24 6.57
N ASN A 26 -4.46 -8.10 6.16
CA ASN A 26 -5.41 -7.98 5.05
C ASN A 26 -4.79 -7.33 3.81
N ASN A 27 -3.46 -7.18 3.76
CA ASN A 27 -2.73 -6.52 2.68
C ASN A 27 -3.26 -5.10 2.40
N ARG A 28 -3.46 -4.31 3.47
CA ARG A 28 -3.89 -2.90 3.40
C ARG A 28 -2.77 -1.98 3.87
N GLY A 29 -2.65 -0.83 3.21
CA GLY A 29 -1.58 0.13 3.48
C GLY A 29 -0.73 0.45 2.26
N TYR A 30 0.47 0.99 2.52
CA TYR A 30 1.42 1.48 1.53
C TYR A 30 2.11 0.36 0.76
N SER A 31 2.21 0.55 -0.56
CA SER A 31 2.93 -0.30 -1.52
C SER A 31 4.09 0.51 -2.12
N PRO A 32 5.36 0.15 -1.86
CA PRO A 32 6.51 0.85 -2.41
C PRO A 32 6.63 0.70 -3.94
N ALA A 33 7.35 1.64 -4.56
CA ALA A 33 7.79 1.47 -5.93
C ALA A 33 8.57 0.16 -6.10
N HIS A 34 8.39 -0.49 -7.25
CA HIS A 34 8.99 -1.76 -7.63
C HIS A 34 8.53 -3.00 -6.86
N GLU A 35 7.50 -2.89 -6.01
CA GLU A 35 6.89 -4.07 -5.35
C GLU A 35 6.13 -4.96 -6.33
N GLN A 36 5.43 -4.36 -7.30
CA GLN A 36 4.61 -5.11 -8.26
C GLN A 36 5.44 -5.54 -9.48
N ALA A 37 5.70 -6.84 -9.59
CA ALA A 37 6.36 -7.48 -10.73
C ALA A 37 5.49 -8.65 -11.26
N LEU A 38 4.59 -8.35 -12.22
CA LEU A 38 3.65 -9.33 -12.77
C LEU A 38 4.24 -10.15 -13.94
N ASP A 39 5.18 -9.56 -14.67
CA ASP A 39 5.90 -10.22 -15.76
C ASP A 39 7.27 -10.70 -15.24
N PRO A 40 7.55 -12.02 -15.21
CA PRO A 40 8.83 -12.56 -14.77
C PRO A 40 10.04 -12.08 -15.61
N SER A 41 9.79 -11.65 -16.84
CA SER A 41 10.80 -11.11 -17.75
C SER A 41 10.82 -9.58 -17.80
N GLY A 42 9.81 -8.94 -17.21
CA GLY A 42 9.62 -7.49 -17.20
C GLY A 42 10.30 -6.81 -16.02
N LYS A 43 10.38 -5.47 -16.09
CA LYS A 43 10.82 -4.66 -14.94
C LYS A 43 9.63 -4.43 -13.99
N PRO A 44 9.85 -4.37 -12.67
CA PRO A 44 8.80 -4.02 -11.73
C PRO A 44 8.26 -2.60 -11.96
N ASP A 45 6.97 -2.40 -11.66
CA ASP A 45 6.31 -1.10 -11.81
C ASP A 45 7.00 0.00 -10.98
N THR A 46 7.15 1.20 -11.54
CA THR A 46 7.78 2.34 -10.84
C THR A 46 6.83 3.13 -9.94
N LYS A 47 5.53 2.81 -9.96
CA LYS A 47 4.52 3.49 -9.14
C LYS A 47 4.58 3.05 -7.69
N GLU A 48 4.34 3.98 -6.78
CA GLU A 48 3.92 3.68 -5.42
C GLU A 48 2.38 3.61 -5.33
N GLY A 49 1.85 2.96 -4.28
CA GLY A 49 0.42 2.74 -4.10
C GLY A 49 -0.03 2.76 -2.65
N TYR A 50 -1.34 2.80 -2.44
CA TYR A 50 -1.96 2.60 -1.14
C TYR A 50 -3.25 1.79 -1.28
N TYR A 51 -3.30 0.61 -0.68
CA TYR A 51 -4.45 -0.28 -0.73
C TYR A 51 -5.45 0.05 0.38
N ILE A 52 -6.67 0.40 0.00
CA ILE A 52 -7.78 0.71 0.91
C ILE A 52 -8.83 -0.40 0.80
N GLY A 53 -9.19 -0.98 1.95
CA GLY A 53 -10.21 -2.01 2.04
C GLY A 53 -11.54 -1.45 2.53
N ARG A 54 -12.56 -2.32 2.56
CA ARG A 54 -13.82 -2.03 3.25
C ARG A 54 -13.57 -1.94 4.75
N GLU A 55 -14.13 -0.93 5.40
CA GLU A 55 -14.18 -0.87 6.86
C GLU A 55 -15.15 -1.93 7.39
N VAL A 56 -14.67 -2.74 8.33
CA VAL A 56 -15.44 -3.82 8.96
C VAL A 56 -15.22 -3.77 10.48
N PRO A 57 -16.19 -4.19 11.29
CA PRO A 57 -16.00 -4.27 12.73
C PRO A 57 -14.84 -5.19 13.11
N ALA A 58 -14.15 -4.88 14.20
CA ALA A 58 -13.07 -5.71 14.72
C ALA A 58 -13.56 -7.16 14.95
N GLY A 59 -12.76 -8.14 14.53
CA GLY A 59 -13.09 -9.58 14.63
C GLY A 59 -13.99 -10.13 13.50
N SER A 60 -14.38 -9.31 12.52
CA SER A 60 -15.23 -9.76 11.40
C SER A 60 -14.47 -10.47 10.27
N LEU A 61 -13.14 -10.44 10.28
CA LEU A 61 -12.30 -11.10 9.28
C LEU A 61 -11.68 -12.37 9.89
N PRO A 62 -11.67 -13.50 9.16
CA PRO A 62 -10.93 -14.69 9.58
C PRO A 62 -9.43 -14.36 9.60
N GLY A 63 -8.77 -14.71 10.71
CA GLY A 63 -7.33 -14.54 10.90
C GLY A 63 -6.50 -15.62 10.22
#